data_AF-A0A820JF18-F1
#
_entry.id   AF-A0A820JF18-F1
#
_cell.length_a   1.000
_cell.length_b   1.000
_cell.length_c   1.000
_cell.angle_alpha   90.00
_cell.angle_beta   90.00
_cell.angle_gamma   90.00
#
_symmetry.space_group_name_H-M   'P 1'
#
loop_
_entity.id
_entity.type
_entity.pdbx_description
1 polymer ?
#
loop_
_entity_poly.entity_id
_entity_poly.type
_entity_poly.pdbx_seq_one_letter_code
_entity_poly.pdbx_strand_id
1 'polypeptide(L)'
;PSILVTSSKKRTETTDETPEEVVVKKKSRFEPIEETVTTTTTTTTSVFKKPFPPAALKPKKSALEELREAQEKMKEQKNRKDYWLHEDIIVKIITSKLGEKCYKKKGVITKVENRYQAVVKMLDTNDKIRVDQAHVETVIPAIGKNVLIVNGAYRGEEATLEDIHQDTFSVDVTILTGSMTGTRWVALAGYVRW
;
A
#
# COMPACT_ATOMS: atom_id res chain seq x y z
N PRO A 1 10.84 2.75 -67.53
CA PRO A 1 9.63 2.06 -67.01
C PRO A 1 9.53 2.25 -65.48
N SER A 2 8.66 3.11 -64.94
CA SER A 2 7.23 3.27 -65.24
C SER A 2 6.51 1.92 -65.08
N ILE A 3 5.43 1.77 -64.30
CA ILE A 3 4.30 2.70 -64.09
C ILE A 3 3.83 2.71 -62.61
N LEU A 4 3.18 3.81 -62.21
CA LEU A 4 2.45 4.09 -60.96
C LEU A 4 1.12 3.29 -60.84
N VAL A 5 0.17 3.80 -60.03
CA VAL A 5 -1.31 3.58 -60.09
C VAL A 5 -1.88 2.45 -59.20
N THR A 6 -2.92 2.63 -58.38
CA THR A 6 -3.48 3.82 -57.67
C THR A 6 -4.43 3.39 -56.53
N SER A 7 -4.42 4.17 -55.43
CA SER A 7 -5.59 4.70 -54.68
C SER A 7 -6.80 3.86 -54.19
N SER A 8 -7.28 4.29 -53.01
CA SER A 8 -8.69 4.47 -52.58
C SER A 8 -9.35 3.39 -51.71
N LYS A 9 -10.18 3.67 -50.67
CA LYS A 9 -10.43 4.79 -49.71
C LYS A 9 -11.90 4.72 -49.24
N LYS A 10 -12.13 4.57 -47.93
CA LYS A 10 -13.38 4.90 -47.18
C LYS A 10 -13.00 4.89 -45.68
N ARG A 11 -12.97 6.00 -44.92
CA ARG A 11 -14.05 6.92 -44.46
C ARG A 11 -15.14 6.11 -43.72
N THR A 12 -15.40 6.32 -42.42
CA THR A 12 -15.80 7.56 -41.69
C THR A 12 -15.08 7.69 -40.32
N GLU A 13 -14.74 8.83 -39.70
CA GLU A 13 -15.27 10.21 -39.61
C GLU A 13 -15.84 10.55 -38.21
N THR A 14 -15.84 11.86 -37.91
CA THR A 14 -16.33 12.56 -36.71
C THR A 14 -15.45 12.51 -35.45
N THR A 15 -15.10 13.59 -34.75
CA THR A 15 -14.84 15.03 -35.06
C THR A 15 -14.08 15.61 -33.84
N ASP A 16 -13.14 16.55 -34.02
CA ASP A 16 -12.86 17.58 -33.00
C ASP A 16 -12.34 18.88 -33.66
N GLU A 17 -12.80 20.04 -33.19
CA GLU A 17 -12.50 21.37 -33.74
C GLU A 17 -11.87 22.28 -32.67
N THR A 18 -10.63 22.69 -32.92
CA THR A 18 -9.88 23.75 -32.20
C THR A 18 -10.44 25.16 -32.52
N PRO A 19 -9.96 26.28 -31.90
CA PRO A 19 -9.09 26.47 -30.71
C PRO A 19 -9.62 27.57 -29.73
N GLU A 20 -8.87 27.90 -28.66
CA GLU A 20 -8.19 29.21 -28.46
C GLU A 20 -7.81 29.54 -27.01
N GLU A 21 -6.80 30.41 -26.88
CA GLU A 21 -6.06 30.78 -25.69
C GLU A 21 -6.45 32.20 -25.22
N VAL A 22 -6.74 32.40 -23.93
CA VAL A 22 -6.91 33.76 -23.37
C VAL A 22 -6.12 33.93 -22.07
N VAL A 23 -5.02 34.67 -22.15
CA VAL A 23 -4.20 35.09 -21.02
C VAL A 23 -4.69 36.45 -20.49
N VAL A 24 -5.13 36.51 -19.23
CA VAL A 24 -5.32 37.79 -18.51
C VAL A 24 -4.71 37.73 -17.09
N LYS A 25 -4.14 38.86 -16.67
CA LYS A 25 -3.21 39.01 -15.54
C LYS A 25 -3.88 39.11 -14.16
N LYS A 26 -3.18 38.56 -13.16
CA LYS A 26 -2.95 39.08 -11.78
C LYS A 26 -4.07 39.90 -11.10
N LYS A 27 -4.51 39.43 -9.92
CA LYS A 27 -4.45 40.30 -8.72
C LYS A 27 -4.31 39.51 -7.41
N SER A 28 -3.37 39.94 -6.59
CA SER A 28 -3.19 39.55 -5.19
C SER A 28 -4.05 40.40 -4.26
N ARG A 29 -4.73 39.81 -3.28
CA ARG A 29 -4.96 40.43 -1.96
C ARG A 29 -5.27 39.38 -0.90
N PHE A 30 -4.31 39.14 -0.01
CA PHE A 30 -4.62 38.80 1.39
C PHE A 30 -5.11 40.07 2.07
N GLU A 31 -6.14 39.98 2.91
CA GLU A 31 -6.29 40.81 4.11
C GLU A 31 -6.96 40.01 5.25
N PRO A 32 -6.74 40.41 6.52
CA PRO A 32 -6.94 39.54 7.67
C PRO A 32 -8.29 39.75 8.36
N ILE A 33 -8.66 38.78 9.21
CA ILE A 33 -9.80 38.93 10.13
C ILE A 33 -9.24 39.35 11.48
N GLU A 34 -9.43 40.62 11.85
CA GLU A 34 -9.28 41.08 13.23
C GLU A 34 -10.59 40.79 13.98
N GLU A 35 -10.53 40.05 15.09
CA GLU A 35 -11.55 40.17 16.14
C GLU A 35 -10.87 40.42 17.49
N THR A 36 -11.28 41.52 18.10
CA THR A 36 -10.63 42.16 19.24
C THR A 36 -11.23 41.68 20.55
N VAL A 37 -10.34 41.20 21.43
CA VAL A 37 -10.35 41.34 22.90
C VAL A 37 -11.72 41.44 23.59
N THR A 38 -12.04 40.46 24.44
CA THR A 38 -12.82 40.74 25.65
C THR A 38 -12.16 40.12 26.87
N THR A 39 -11.63 40.98 27.72
CA THR A 39 -11.07 40.63 29.03
C THR A 39 -12.20 40.63 30.06
N THR A 40 -12.33 39.59 30.90
CA THR A 40 -13.04 39.74 32.20
C THR A 40 -12.64 38.69 33.24
N THR A 41 -11.85 39.15 34.23
CA THR A 41 -11.95 38.87 35.67
C THR A 41 -12.00 37.42 36.22
N THR A 42 -10.96 37.12 36.99
CA THR A 42 -10.90 36.17 38.12
C THR A 42 -12.00 36.43 39.19
N THR A 43 -12.44 35.42 39.97
CA THR A 43 -12.18 35.21 41.44
C THR A 43 -13.18 34.23 42.15
N THR A 44 -12.64 33.23 42.89
CA THR A 44 -13.13 32.56 44.15
C THR A 44 -14.27 31.50 44.30
N THR A 45 -13.94 30.49 45.16
CA THR A 45 -14.74 29.64 46.12
C THR A 45 -15.75 28.58 45.59
N SER A 46 -15.54 27.25 45.81
CA SER A 46 -15.80 26.39 47.03
C SER A 46 -17.28 25.94 47.15
N VAL A 47 -17.72 24.67 47.35
CA VAL A 47 -17.24 23.56 48.21
C VAL A 47 -17.71 22.12 47.74
N PHE A 48 -16.97 21.07 48.17
CA PHE A 48 -17.39 19.69 48.58
C PHE A 48 -17.99 18.58 47.66
N LYS A 49 -17.08 17.75 47.09
CA LYS A 49 -17.02 16.25 46.99
C LYS A 49 -18.29 15.35 46.82
N LYS A 50 -18.24 14.52 45.76
CA LYS A 50 -18.26 13.03 45.82
C LYS A 50 -17.34 12.46 44.71
N PRO A 51 -16.41 11.53 44.99
CA PRO A 51 -15.54 10.96 43.95
C PRO A 51 -16.21 9.77 43.25
N PHE A 52 -16.62 9.95 42.00
CA PHE A 52 -16.79 8.81 41.09
C PHE A 52 -15.41 8.38 40.58
N PRO A 53 -15.14 7.06 40.42
CA PRO A 53 -13.89 6.63 39.81
C PRO A 53 -13.81 7.17 38.37
N PRO A 54 -12.67 7.70 37.92
CA PRO A 54 -12.53 8.15 36.55
C PRO A 54 -12.65 6.94 35.63
N ALA A 55 -13.80 6.83 34.95
CA ALA A 55 -13.93 5.93 33.81
C ALA A 55 -12.76 6.21 32.86
N ALA A 56 -11.99 5.18 32.54
CA ALA A 56 -10.71 5.32 31.86
C ALA A 56 -10.88 6.11 30.56
N LEU A 57 -10.49 7.38 30.60
CA LEU A 57 -10.44 8.27 29.45
C LEU A 57 -9.39 7.69 28.51
N LYS A 58 -9.85 6.90 27.53
CA LYS A 58 -9.03 6.52 26.38
C LYS A 58 -8.40 7.82 25.87
N PRO A 59 -7.06 7.90 25.73
CA PRO A 59 -6.43 9.14 25.29
C PRO A 59 -7.08 9.56 23.98
N LYS A 60 -7.60 10.78 23.93
CA LYS A 60 -8.14 11.34 22.70
C LYS A 60 -7.00 11.31 21.68
N LYS A 61 -7.17 10.57 20.58
CA LYS A 61 -6.20 10.57 19.49
C LYS A 61 -5.94 12.03 19.12
N SER A 62 -4.66 12.39 18.96
CA SER A 62 -4.29 13.72 18.51
C SER A 62 -4.94 13.97 17.14
N ALA A 63 -5.32 15.22 16.82
CA ALA A 63 -5.86 15.55 15.50
C ALA A 63 -4.90 15.15 14.36
N LEU A 64 -3.59 15.13 14.63
CA LEU A 64 -2.56 14.63 13.71
C LEU A 64 -2.61 13.10 13.51
N GLU A 65 -2.93 12.36 14.58
CA GLU A 65 -3.02 10.89 14.56
C GLU A 65 -4.29 10.44 13.83
N GLU A 66 -5.42 11.10 14.09
CA GLU A 66 -6.67 10.86 13.37
C GLU A 66 -6.54 11.18 11.87
N LEU A 67 -5.81 12.24 11.51
CA LEU A 67 -5.52 12.57 10.11
C LEU A 67 -4.60 11.53 9.45
N ARG A 68 -3.56 11.04 10.14
CA ARG A 68 -2.68 9.96 9.65
C ARG A 68 -3.49 8.68 9.43
N GLU A 69 -4.25 8.22 10.41
CA GLU A 69 -5.09 7.02 10.30
C GLU A 69 -6.10 7.12 9.15
N ALA A 70 -6.71 8.31 8.96
CA ALA A 70 -7.59 8.56 7.82
C ALA A 70 -6.84 8.45 6.48
N GLN A 71 -5.64 9.04 6.36
CA GLN A 71 -4.81 8.93 5.16
C GLN A 71 -4.38 7.49 4.87
N GLU A 72 -3.93 6.75 5.88
CA GLU A 72 -3.54 5.34 5.77
C GLU A 72 -4.73 4.46 5.36
N LYS A 73 -5.90 4.66 5.98
CA LYS A 73 -7.13 3.95 5.60
C LYS A 73 -7.60 4.28 4.18
N MET A 74 -7.34 5.49 3.68
CA MET A 74 -7.60 5.87 2.28
C MET A 74 -6.58 5.23 1.32
N LYS A 75 -5.31 5.10 1.71
CA LYS A 75 -4.30 4.33 0.95
C LYS A 75 -4.65 2.84 0.91
N GLU A 76 -4.95 2.24 2.07
CA GLU A 76 -5.38 0.83 2.21
C GLU A 76 -6.53 0.51 1.24
N GLN A 77 -7.61 1.29 1.26
CA GLN A 77 -8.77 1.07 0.38
C GLN A 77 -8.42 1.12 -1.11
N LYS A 78 -7.46 1.96 -1.53
CA LYS A 78 -7.04 2.08 -2.93
C LYS A 78 -6.06 0.96 -3.33
N ASN A 79 -5.16 0.59 -2.42
CA ASN A 79 -4.02 -0.29 -2.67
C ASN A 79 -4.33 -1.77 -2.39
N ARG A 80 -5.36 -2.07 -1.58
CA ARG A 80 -5.86 -3.42 -1.34
C ARG A 80 -6.37 -4.03 -2.65
N LYS A 81 -5.68 -5.05 -3.13
CA LYS A 81 -6.14 -5.91 -4.23
C LYS A 81 -6.32 -7.35 -3.74
N ASP A 82 -7.00 -8.13 -4.55
CA ASP A 82 -7.17 -9.57 -4.44
C ASP A 82 -5.93 -10.36 -4.92
N TYR A 83 -5.14 -9.79 -5.84
CA TYR A 83 -3.84 -10.33 -6.24
C TYR A 83 -2.69 -9.78 -5.38
N TRP A 84 -1.74 -10.64 -5.02
CA TRP A 84 -0.55 -10.27 -4.21
C TRP A 84 0.79 -10.72 -4.81
N LEU A 85 0.79 -11.45 -5.95
CA LEU A 85 2.05 -11.89 -6.56
C LEU A 85 2.87 -10.68 -7.05
N HIS A 86 4.17 -10.71 -6.75
CA HIS A 86 5.20 -9.81 -7.26
C HIS A 86 6.36 -10.64 -7.81
N GLU A 87 7.23 -10.02 -8.60
CA GLU A 87 8.45 -10.66 -9.12
C GLU A 87 9.56 -10.64 -8.05
N ASP A 88 10.54 -11.53 -8.20
CA ASP A 88 11.71 -11.73 -7.33
C ASP A 88 11.45 -12.13 -5.85
N ILE A 89 10.19 -12.29 -5.44
CA ILE A 89 9.84 -12.80 -4.08
C ILE A 89 9.93 -14.33 -3.97
N ILE A 90 10.19 -14.82 -2.76
CA ILE A 90 10.26 -16.22 -2.39
C ILE A 90 8.92 -16.71 -1.84
N VAL A 91 8.42 -17.79 -2.43
CA VAL A 91 7.15 -18.43 -2.08
C VAL A 91 7.32 -19.91 -1.77
N LYS A 92 6.40 -20.45 -0.97
CA LYS A 92 6.31 -21.87 -0.62
C LYS A 92 5.13 -22.50 -1.37
N ILE A 93 5.36 -23.62 -2.05
CA ILE A 93 4.30 -24.30 -2.81
C ILE A 93 3.49 -25.20 -1.87
N ILE A 94 2.18 -24.99 -1.83
CA ILE A 94 1.25 -25.72 -0.94
C ILE A 94 0.38 -26.75 -1.67
N THR A 95 0.44 -26.80 -3.01
CA THR A 95 -0.32 -27.80 -3.79
C THR A 95 0.49 -29.07 -4.02
N SER A 96 -0.12 -30.23 -3.78
CA SER A 96 0.44 -31.54 -4.14
C SER A 96 0.22 -31.90 -5.61
N LYS A 97 -0.66 -31.17 -6.33
CA LYS A 97 -1.06 -31.47 -7.72
C LYS A 97 0.06 -31.33 -8.74
N LEU A 98 1.12 -30.58 -8.42
CA LEU A 98 2.30 -30.42 -9.28
C LEU A 98 3.38 -31.49 -9.04
N GLY A 99 3.09 -32.50 -8.21
CA GLY A 99 4.00 -33.58 -7.87
C GLY A 99 4.77 -33.33 -6.56
N GLU A 100 5.14 -34.43 -5.92
CA GLU A 100 5.78 -34.44 -4.59
C GLU A 100 7.12 -33.68 -4.56
N LYS A 101 7.83 -33.62 -5.68
CA LYS A 101 9.10 -32.90 -5.84
C LYS A 101 8.98 -31.40 -5.52
N CYS A 102 7.81 -30.81 -5.78
CA CYS A 102 7.55 -29.38 -5.57
C CYS A 102 6.74 -29.09 -4.29
N TYR A 103 6.07 -30.10 -3.73
CA TYR A 103 5.18 -29.93 -2.58
C TYR A 103 5.94 -29.52 -1.32
N LYS A 104 5.47 -28.46 -0.63
CA LYS A 104 6.09 -27.84 0.56
C LYS A 104 7.51 -27.29 0.33
N LYS A 105 8.00 -27.24 -0.91
CA LYS A 105 9.30 -26.65 -1.28
C LYS A 105 9.20 -25.15 -1.52
N LYS A 106 10.35 -24.47 -1.47
CA LYS A 106 10.47 -23.03 -1.74
C LYS A 106 10.95 -22.77 -3.18
N GLY A 107 10.52 -21.67 -3.75
CA GLY A 107 10.95 -21.18 -5.06
C GLY A 107 10.87 -19.66 -5.15
N VAL A 108 11.60 -19.09 -6.11
CA VAL A 108 11.59 -17.65 -6.43
C VAL A 108 10.63 -17.39 -7.57
N ILE A 109 9.78 -16.36 -7.48
CA ILE A 109 8.97 -15.92 -8.62
C ILE A 109 9.87 -15.19 -9.61
N THR A 110 10.07 -15.79 -10.79
CA THR A 110 10.88 -15.18 -11.87
C THR A 110 10.08 -14.33 -12.84
N LYS A 111 8.75 -14.43 -12.83
CA LYS A 111 7.83 -13.63 -13.64
C LYS A 111 6.40 -13.75 -13.13
N VAL A 112 5.61 -12.68 -13.15
CA VAL A 112 4.15 -12.71 -12.89
C VAL A 112 3.38 -12.58 -14.21
N GLU A 113 2.36 -13.41 -14.38
CA GLU A 113 1.52 -13.48 -15.57
C GLU A 113 0.05 -13.31 -15.18
N ASN A 114 -0.69 -12.46 -15.90
CA ASN A 114 -2.11 -12.21 -15.65
C ASN A 114 -2.46 -11.83 -14.19
N ARG A 115 -1.52 -11.29 -13.41
CA ARG A 115 -1.62 -10.90 -11.98
C ARG A 115 -1.78 -12.04 -10.97
N TYR A 116 -2.41 -13.16 -11.36
CA TYR A 116 -2.71 -14.31 -10.48
C TYR A 116 -1.82 -15.53 -10.74
N GLN A 117 -1.09 -15.58 -11.86
CA GLN A 117 -0.18 -16.68 -12.18
C GLN A 117 1.27 -16.23 -12.05
N ALA A 118 2.17 -17.14 -11.67
CA ALA A 118 3.60 -16.89 -11.55
C ALA A 118 4.41 -18.03 -12.16
N VAL A 119 5.53 -17.68 -12.79
CA VAL A 119 6.60 -18.61 -13.16
C VAL A 119 7.56 -18.71 -11.97
N VAL A 120 7.44 -19.78 -11.19
CA VAL A 120 8.32 -20.04 -10.04
C VAL A 120 9.49 -20.90 -10.48
N LYS A 121 10.71 -20.48 -10.14
CA LYS A 121 11.92 -21.30 -10.21
C LYS A 121 12.15 -21.95 -8.85
N MET A 122 12.16 -23.28 -8.81
CA MET A 122 12.42 -24.06 -7.60
C MET A 122 13.85 -23.82 -7.10
N LEU A 123 14.02 -23.60 -5.79
CA LEU A 123 15.36 -23.47 -5.20
C LEU A 123 16.10 -24.81 -5.15
N ASP A 124 15.38 -25.88 -4.81
CA ASP A 124 15.95 -27.22 -4.64
C ASP A 124 16.33 -27.88 -5.99
N THR A 125 15.41 -27.88 -6.97
CA THR A 125 15.57 -28.62 -8.23
C THR A 125 15.94 -27.75 -9.43
N ASN A 126 15.92 -26.42 -9.29
CA ASN A 126 16.06 -25.44 -10.39
C ASN A 126 14.99 -25.51 -11.50
N ASP A 127 13.98 -26.39 -11.37
CA ASP A 127 12.85 -26.49 -12.30
C ASP A 127 12.06 -25.18 -12.37
N LYS A 128 11.45 -24.90 -13.53
CA LYS A 128 10.51 -23.78 -13.71
C LYS A 128 9.09 -24.32 -13.84
N ILE A 129 8.20 -23.86 -12.96
CA ILE A 129 6.78 -24.27 -12.94
C ILE A 129 5.87 -23.05 -13.02
N ARG A 130 4.71 -23.20 -13.67
CA ARG A 130 3.65 -22.18 -13.65
C ARG A 130 2.65 -22.53 -12.55
N VAL A 131 2.41 -21.61 -11.63
CA VAL A 131 1.50 -21.78 -10.49
C VAL A 131 0.55 -20.59 -10.38
N ASP A 132 -0.62 -20.83 -9.81
CA ASP A 132 -1.57 -19.78 -9.43
C ASP A 132 -1.36 -19.35 -7.98
N GLN A 133 -1.66 -18.09 -7.63
CA GLN A 133 -1.51 -17.55 -6.28
C GLN A 133 -2.23 -18.38 -5.21
N ALA A 134 -3.34 -19.06 -5.54
CA ALA A 134 -4.07 -19.91 -4.61
C ALA A 134 -3.31 -21.19 -4.21
N HIS A 135 -2.22 -21.52 -4.91
CA HIS A 135 -1.40 -22.70 -4.69
C HIS A 135 -0.02 -22.41 -4.08
N VAL A 136 0.24 -21.16 -3.71
CA VAL A 136 1.49 -20.69 -3.10
C VAL A 136 1.24 -19.86 -1.84
N GLU A 137 2.16 -19.96 -0.89
CA GLU A 137 2.11 -19.32 0.42
C GLU A 137 3.29 -18.34 0.59
N THR A 138 3.08 -17.35 1.45
CA THR A 138 4.08 -16.45 2.03
C THR A 138 5.29 -17.21 2.56
N VAL A 139 6.48 -16.67 2.38
CA VAL A 139 7.60 -16.95 3.28
C VAL A 139 7.96 -15.66 3.99
N ILE A 140 7.81 -15.65 5.31
CA ILE A 140 8.33 -14.60 6.19
C ILE A 140 9.81 -14.94 6.43
N PRO A 141 10.75 -13.99 6.20
CA PRO A 141 12.16 -14.23 6.47
C PRO A 141 12.46 -14.13 7.97
N ALA A 142 13.73 -14.29 8.33
CA ALA A 142 14.18 -13.95 9.67
C ALA A 142 14.09 -12.43 9.92
N ILE A 143 13.96 -12.05 11.19
CA ILE A 143 14.04 -10.66 11.65
C ILE A 143 15.37 -10.01 11.19
N GLY A 144 15.33 -8.71 10.89
CA GLY A 144 16.44 -7.94 10.36
C GLY A 144 16.70 -8.15 8.86
N LYS A 145 15.74 -8.69 8.10
CA LYS A 145 15.80 -8.82 6.65
C LYS A 145 14.85 -7.85 5.95
N ASN A 146 15.24 -7.44 4.75
CA ASN A 146 14.39 -6.66 3.86
C ASN A 146 13.25 -7.54 3.34
N VAL A 147 12.10 -6.90 3.17
CA VAL A 147 10.84 -7.50 2.72
C VAL A 147 10.07 -6.53 1.84
N LEU A 148 9.31 -7.06 0.89
CA LEU A 148 8.37 -6.31 0.06
C LEU A 148 6.97 -6.37 0.66
N ILE A 149 6.31 -5.22 0.79
CA ILE A 149 4.90 -5.14 1.17
C ILE A 149 4.06 -5.38 -0.09
N VAL A 150 3.39 -6.54 -0.17
CA VAL A 150 2.62 -6.96 -1.35
C VAL A 150 1.14 -6.61 -1.30
N ASN A 151 0.62 -6.14 -0.15
CA ASN A 151 -0.75 -5.65 -0.06
C ASN A 151 -0.94 -4.61 1.05
N GLY A 152 -2.05 -3.89 0.97
CA GLY A 152 -2.45 -2.86 1.94
C GLY A 152 -1.87 -1.47 1.64
N ALA A 153 -1.94 -0.57 2.63
CA ALA A 153 -1.64 0.86 2.49
C ALA A 153 -0.28 1.15 1.83
N TYR A 154 0.75 0.38 2.18
CA TYR A 154 2.15 0.53 1.75
C TYR A 154 2.55 -0.47 0.65
N ARG A 155 1.58 -0.98 -0.11
CA ARG A 155 1.84 -1.92 -1.21
C ARG A 155 2.87 -1.37 -2.21
N GLY A 156 3.90 -2.17 -2.46
CA GLY A 156 5.01 -1.85 -3.37
C GLY A 156 6.18 -1.14 -2.69
N GLU A 157 6.06 -0.78 -1.41
CA GLU A 157 7.17 -0.25 -0.62
C GLU A 157 8.01 -1.39 -0.02
N GLU A 158 9.31 -1.17 0.08
CA GLU A 158 10.25 -2.06 0.77
C GLU A 158 10.28 -1.69 2.26
N ALA A 159 10.50 -2.68 3.11
CA ALA A 159 10.62 -2.49 4.55
C ALA A 159 11.66 -3.45 5.16
N THR A 160 12.12 -3.16 6.38
CA THR A 160 12.89 -4.11 7.21
C THR A 160 11.95 -4.77 8.21
N LEU A 161 11.99 -6.09 8.32
CA LEU A 161 11.25 -6.86 9.33
C LEU A 161 11.89 -6.69 10.72
N GLU A 162 11.17 -6.12 11.69
CA GLU A 162 11.64 -5.92 13.06
C GLU A 162 11.17 -7.00 14.04
N ASP A 163 9.91 -7.45 13.94
CA ASP A 163 9.32 -8.44 14.87
C ASP A 163 8.19 -9.25 14.23
N ILE A 164 7.86 -10.41 14.81
CA ILE A 164 6.84 -11.36 14.31
C ILE A 164 5.86 -11.75 15.42
N HIS A 165 4.64 -11.23 15.35
CA HIS A 165 3.55 -11.51 16.28
C HIS A 165 2.71 -12.68 15.77
N GLN A 166 3.04 -13.89 16.23
CA GLN A 166 2.40 -15.12 15.76
C GLN A 166 0.92 -15.22 16.18
N ASP A 167 0.56 -14.74 17.37
CA ASP A 167 -0.81 -14.82 17.91
C ASP A 167 -1.82 -14.02 17.08
N THR A 168 -1.39 -12.88 16.54
CA THR A 168 -2.21 -11.97 15.71
C THR A 168 -1.95 -12.12 14.21
N PHE A 169 -1.05 -13.02 13.80
CA PHE A 169 -0.56 -13.16 12.43
C PHE A 169 -0.15 -11.80 11.82
N SER A 170 0.59 -11.00 12.59
CA SER A 170 1.10 -9.69 12.18
C SER A 170 2.61 -9.59 12.35
N VAL A 171 3.22 -8.62 11.68
CA VAL A 171 4.66 -8.36 11.72
C VAL A 171 4.91 -6.87 11.86
N ASP A 172 5.91 -6.51 12.64
CA ASP A 172 6.37 -5.13 12.72
C ASP A 172 7.44 -4.90 11.65
N VAL A 173 7.24 -3.87 10.84
CA VAL A 173 8.14 -3.53 9.74
C VAL A 173 8.45 -2.03 9.76
N THR A 174 9.69 -1.66 9.45
CA THR A 174 10.08 -0.25 9.26
C THR A 174 10.25 0.03 7.78
N ILE A 175 9.46 0.97 7.26
CA ILE A 175 9.41 1.32 5.84
C ILE A 175 10.75 1.91 5.38
N LEU A 176 11.32 1.38 4.30
CA LEU A 176 12.59 1.81 3.71
C LEU A 176 12.42 2.74 2.51
N THR A 177 11.29 2.68 1.80
CA THR A 177 11.05 3.46 0.59
C THR A 177 9.68 4.16 0.61
N GLY A 178 9.53 5.24 -0.17
CA GLY A 178 8.28 5.99 -0.26
C GLY A 178 8.13 7.09 0.81
N SER A 179 6.93 7.70 0.88
CA SER A 179 6.73 8.93 1.66
C SER A 179 6.77 8.75 3.18
N MET A 180 6.66 7.51 3.68
CA MET A 180 6.69 7.18 5.12
C MET A 180 7.99 6.46 5.52
N THR A 181 9.06 6.59 4.74
CA THR A 181 10.40 6.05 5.05
C THR A 181 10.82 6.37 6.49
N GLY A 182 11.34 5.37 7.21
CA GLY A 182 11.71 5.46 8.63
C GLY A 182 10.54 5.32 9.62
N THR A 183 9.31 5.13 9.15
CA THR A 183 8.15 4.88 10.01
C THR A 183 7.97 3.39 10.26
N ARG A 184 7.79 2.99 11.52
CA ARG A 184 7.36 1.63 11.91
C ARG A 184 5.87 1.45 11.66
N TRP A 185 5.50 0.33 11.06
CA TRP A 185 4.12 -0.05 10.76
C TRP A 185 3.86 -1.51 11.13
N VAL A 186 2.62 -1.84 11.48
CA VAL A 186 2.19 -3.20 11.80
C VAL A 186 1.46 -3.76 10.58
N ALA A 187 2.11 -4.68 9.87
CA ALA A 187 1.54 -5.34 8.70
C ALA A 187 0.90 -6.68 9.09
N LEU A 188 -0.05 -7.17 8.29
CA LEU A 188 -0.44 -8.58 8.37
C LEU A 188 0.69 -9.45 7.80
N ALA A 189 0.98 -10.58 8.44
CA ALA A 189 2.03 -11.51 8.04
C ALA A 189 1.89 -11.98 6.58
N GLY A 190 0.67 -12.14 6.08
CA GLY A 190 0.39 -12.49 4.68
C GLY A 190 0.64 -11.37 3.66
N TYR A 191 0.79 -10.12 4.11
CA TYR A 191 1.01 -8.94 3.27
C TYR A 191 2.49 -8.60 3.08
N VAL A 192 3.39 -9.34 3.74
CA VAL A 192 4.84 -9.11 3.73
C VAL A 192 5.51 -10.34 3.13
N ARG A 193 6.45 -10.15 2.19
CA ARG A 193 7.15 -11.23 1.47
C ARG A 193 8.65 -10.96 1.49
N TRP A 194 9.44 -12.02 1.61
CA TRP A 194 10.86 -11.99 1.27
C TRP A 194 11.04 -12.10 -0.24
#